data_AF-A0A6N9P686-F1
#
_entry.id   AF-A0A6N9P686-F1
#
_cell.length_a   1.000
_cell.length_b   1.000
_cell.length_c   1.000
_cell.angle_alpha   90.00
_cell.angle_beta   90.00
_cell.angle_gamma   90.00
#
_symmetry.space_group_name_H-M   'P 1'
#
loop_
_entity.id
_entity.type
_entity.pdbx_description
1 polymer ?
#
loop_
_entity_poly.entity_id
_entity_poly.type
_entity_poly.pdbx_seq_one_letter_code
_entity_poly.pdbx_strand_id
1 'polypeptide(L)'
;MQAARTTFRDWHKGKEKRKNMKTAKFWKTAVLAAAATLLLGACSGGEQAPTTGPDDPGTASGEPSENLETTSGLPVLGESPYKLTASEEGATDFETLNTDYQSPYQNDTCVNISPSFLGGDTGLSVFKYTLSNDTFLLYDGAVYPLGGSGGDGVTSMAMADFTGDGAYELYYAYSSGSDSHVGYFDPATKETHDDMDAFRGTAIVLAADGSNLNIYAAEVSDYESLTSMVLTSGQQIASVGSKGSAPAVIAVDAAPDSSEAVATEDAGTAA
;
A
#
# COMPACT_ATOMS: atom_id res chain seq x y z
N MET A 1 29.20 4.56 22.94
CA MET A 1 28.34 5.76 22.82
C MET A 1 26.92 5.27 22.66
N GLN A 2 26.08 5.42 23.69
CA GLN A 2 24.67 5.00 23.66
C GLN A 2 23.86 6.07 22.92
N ALA A 3 23.27 5.71 21.78
CA ALA A 3 22.25 6.53 21.14
C ALA A 3 20.93 6.36 21.89
N ALA A 4 20.36 7.48 22.32
CA ALA A 4 19.09 7.52 23.01
C ALA A 4 17.97 7.08 22.06
N ARG A 5 17.29 5.97 22.39
CA ARG A 5 16.01 5.57 21.80
C ARG A 5 14.94 6.49 22.35
N THR A 6 14.50 7.47 21.55
CA THR A 6 13.34 8.28 21.88
C THR A 6 12.09 7.49 21.50
N THR A 7 11.22 7.22 22.48
CA THR A 7 9.95 6.50 22.22
C THR A 7 8.83 7.49 21.96
N PHE A 8 7.78 7.07 21.23
CA PHE A 8 6.60 7.86 20.84
C PHE A 8 5.95 8.64 22.01
N ARG A 9 6.07 8.10 23.23
CA ARG A 9 5.55 8.69 24.46
C ARG A 9 6.25 10.00 24.86
N ASP A 10 7.47 10.25 24.39
CA ASP A 10 8.24 11.46 24.71
C ASP A 10 7.83 12.68 23.86
N TRP A 11 7.21 12.47 22.70
CA TRP A 11 6.80 13.55 21.80
C TRP A 11 5.63 14.38 22.34
N HIS A 12 4.66 13.76 23.01
CA HIS A 12 3.48 14.46 23.53
C HIS A 12 3.79 15.49 24.62
N LYS A 13 4.92 15.38 25.32
CA LYS A 13 5.34 16.37 26.33
C LYS A 13 6.02 17.61 25.75
N GLY A 14 6.41 17.61 24.47
CA GLY A 14 7.19 18.68 23.85
C GLY A 14 6.40 19.83 23.23
N LYS A 15 5.08 19.70 23.06
CA LYS A 15 4.28 20.60 22.21
C LYS A 15 3.71 21.86 22.86
N GLU A 16 4.01 22.16 24.12
CA GLU A 16 3.58 23.45 24.72
C GLU A 16 4.45 24.66 24.36
N LYS A 17 5.58 24.47 23.66
CA LYS A 17 6.48 25.57 23.31
C LYS A 17 6.75 25.64 21.81
N ARG A 18 5.80 26.19 21.05
CA ARG A 18 6.04 26.95 19.79
C ARG A 18 4.71 27.43 19.21
N LYS A 19 4.09 28.41 19.88
CA LYS A 19 3.20 29.37 19.20
C LYS A 19 4.06 30.49 18.64
N ASN A 20 3.73 30.94 17.43
CA ASN A 20 4.25 32.07 16.67
C ASN A 20 5.21 31.69 15.53
N MET A 21 4.66 31.55 14.32
CA MET A 21 5.19 32.32 13.18
C MET A 21 4.11 32.52 12.10
N LYS A 22 4.28 33.61 11.36
CA LYS A 22 3.27 34.37 10.62
C LYS A 22 3.04 33.82 9.21
N THR A 23 1.80 34.01 8.76
CA THR A 23 1.30 33.95 7.39
C THR A 23 2.24 34.57 6.35
N ALA A 24 2.46 33.87 5.24
CA ALA A 24 2.94 34.44 3.99
C ALA A 24 2.06 33.98 2.83
N LYS A 25 1.43 34.96 2.16
CA LYS A 25 0.69 34.82 0.89
C LYS A 25 1.68 34.52 -0.24
N PHE A 26 1.35 33.58 -1.12
CA PHE A 26 1.97 33.48 -2.44
C PHE A 26 0.94 33.30 -3.55
N TRP A 27 1.32 33.81 -4.72
CA TRP A 27 0.49 34.22 -5.85
C TRP A 27 -0.01 33.06 -6.74
N LYS A 28 -1.16 33.31 -7.36
CA LYS A 28 -1.74 32.51 -8.45
C LYS A 28 -0.82 32.53 -9.67
N THR A 29 -0.52 31.37 -10.24
CA THR A 29 -0.03 31.27 -11.62
C THR A 29 -0.85 30.20 -12.33
N ALA A 30 -1.58 30.63 -13.37
CA ALA A 30 -2.36 29.79 -14.25
C ALA A 30 -1.45 29.15 -15.30
N VAL A 31 -1.66 27.87 -15.62
CA VAL A 31 -1.09 27.24 -16.83
C VAL A 31 -2.14 26.36 -17.51
N LEU A 32 -2.44 26.79 -18.74
CA LEU A 32 -2.85 26.10 -19.96
C LEU A 32 -3.36 24.65 -19.90
N ALA A 33 -4.60 24.49 -20.36
CA ALA A 33 -5.15 23.26 -20.91
C ALA A 33 -4.60 23.01 -22.33
N ALA A 34 -4.21 21.76 -22.62
CA ALA A 34 -4.00 21.26 -23.97
C ALA A 34 -4.86 20.00 -24.16
N ALA A 35 -5.90 20.14 -24.98
CA ALA A 35 -6.73 19.04 -25.43
C ALA A 35 -6.04 18.33 -26.61
N ALA A 36 -5.87 17.01 -26.51
CA ALA A 36 -5.44 16.17 -27.61
C ALA A 36 -6.55 15.13 -27.89
N THR A 37 -7.24 15.32 -29.02
CA THR A 37 -8.24 14.40 -29.55
C THR A 37 -7.55 13.22 -30.22
N LEU A 38 -7.73 12.00 -29.70
CA LEU A 38 -7.31 10.76 -30.35
C LEU A 38 -8.48 10.15 -31.14
N LEU A 39 -8.20 9.88 -32.42
CA LEU A 39 -9.08 9.27 -33.40
C LEU A 39 -9.19 7.75 -33.17
N LEU A 40 -10.42 7.25 -33.10
CA LEU A 40 -10.78 5.83 -33.17
C LEU A 40 -10.58 5.29 -34.61
N GLY A 41 -9.83 4.19 -34.73
CA GLY A 41 -9.76 3.36 -35.93
C GLY A 41 -10.20 1.93 -35.61
N ALA A 42 -11.25 1.46 -36.28
CA ALA A 42 -11.92 0.19 -36.06
C ALA A 42 -11.38 -0.97 -36.94
N CYS A 43 -11.33 -2.16 -36.34
CA CYS A 43 -11.69 -3.51 -36.80
C CYS A 43 -11.36 -4.03 -38.22
N SER A 44 -10.62 -5.14 -38.27
CA SER A 44 -10.91 -6.37 -39.05
C SER A 44 -10.03 -7.50 -38.46
N GLY A 45 -10.47 -8.69 -38.05
CA GLY A 45 -11.36 -9.65 -38.68
C GLY A 45 -10.53 -10.81 -39.24
N GLY A 46 -10.62 -12.03 -38.69
CA GLY A 46 -9.95 -13.21 -39.25
C GLY A 46 -9.83 -14.41 -38.31
N GLU A 47 -10.71 -15.39 -38.52
CA GLU A 47 -10.90 -16.65 -37.81
C GLU A 47 -10.20 -17.81 -38.54
N GLN A 48 -9.56 -18.75 -37.83
CA GLN A 48 -9.60 -20.23 -38.02
C GLN A 48 -8.37 -20.99 -37.44
N ALA A 49 -8.68 -21.97 -36.57
CA ALA A 49 -7.90 -23.19 -36.31
C ALA A 49 -8.09 -24.19 -37.51
N PRO A 50 -7.48 -25.40 -37.61
CA PRO A 50 -7.05 -26.33 -36.54
C PRO A 50 -5.79 -27.19 -36.83
N THR A 51 -5.39 -28.07 -35.90
CA THR A 51 -5.26 -29.54 -36.08
C THR A 51 -4.45 -30.21 -34.94
N THR A 52 -4.71 -31.50 -34.79
CA THR A 52 -4.60 -32.38 -33.62
C THR A 52 -3.47 -33.42 -33.71
N GLY A 53 -2.94 -33.81 -32.53
CA GLY A 53 -2.53 -35.20 -32.17
C GLY A 53 -1.01 -35.52 -32.10
N PRO A 54 -0.58 -36.65 -31.51
CA PRO A 54 -1.11 -37.38 -30.33
C PRO A 54 -0.04 -37.85 -29.31
N ASP A 55 -0.52 -38.22 -28.10
CA ASP A 55 -0.06 -39.20 -27.09
C ASP A 55 1.43 -39.44 -26.71
N ASP A 56 1.77 -39.30 -25.42
CA ASP A 56 2.42 -40.36 -24.61
C ASP A 56 2.25 -40.10 -23.07
N PRO A 57 2.00 -41.12 -22.21
CA PRO A 57 1.78 -40.96 -20.77
C PRO A 57 3.03 -41.32 -19.94
N GLY A 58 3.39 -40.48 -18.98
CA GLY A 58 4.53 -40.70 -18.09
C GLY A 58 4.25 -40.24 -16.66
N THR A 59 3.93 -41.21 -15.81
CA THR A 59 3.73 -41.14 -14.37
C THR A 59 4.90 -40.49 -13.61
N ALA A 60 4.63 -39.52 -12.73
CA ALA A 60 5.40 -39.32 -11.51
C ALA A 60 4.58 -38.56 -10.46
N SER A 61 4.20 -39.30 -9.42
CA SER A 61 3.75 -38.77 -8.14
C SER A 61 4.87 -37.99 -7.46
N GLY A 62 4.66 -36.69 -7.30
CA GLY A 62 5.36 -35.84 -6.34
C GLY A 62 4.32 -34.88 -5.78
N GLU A 63 4.13 -34.90 -4.46
CA GLU A 63 3.31 -33.90 -3.79
C GLU A 63 3.90 -32.51 -4.10
N PRO A 64 3.10 -31.53 -4.54
CA PRO A 64 3.64 -30.19 -4.72
C PRO A 64 3.83 -29.60 -3.33
N SER A 65 5.10 -29.35 -2.97
CA SER A 65 5.44 -28.26 -2.06
C SER A 65 4.67 -27.02 -2.53
N GLU A 66 4.09 -26.26 -1.60
CA GLU A 66 3.43 -24.99 -1.90
C GLU A 66 4.41 -24.06 -2.63
N ASN A 67 4.42 -24.16 -3.96
CA ASN A 67 5.14 -23.27 -4.83
C ASN A 67 4.34 -21.97 -4.79
N LEU A 68 5.01 -20.92 -4.32
CA LEU A 68 4.56 -19.56 -4.48
C LEU A 68 4.48 -19.30 -6.00
N GLU A 69 3.33 -19.57 -6.62
CA GLU A 69 3.11 -19.29 -8.03
C GLU A 69 3.13 -17.77 -8.20
N THR A 70 4.30 -17.27 -8.58
CA THR A 70 4.45 -15.92 -9.10
C THR A 70 3.88 -15.96 -10.51
N THR A 71 2.77 -15.26 -10.78
CA THR A 71 2.70 -14.29 -11.89
C THR A 71 1.28 -13.74 -12.10
N SER A 72 1.13 -12.45 -11.78
CA SER A 72 0.73 -11.49 -12.81
C SER A 72 1.98 -10.79 -13.35
N GLY A 73 1.98 -10.44 -14.64
CA GLY A 73 3.08 -9.75 -15.31
C GLY A 73 3.13 -8.24 -15.06
N LEU A 74 2.19 -7.69 -14.27
CA LEU A 74 2.19 -6.28 -13.92
C LEU A 74 3.27 -5.99 -12.86
N PRO A 75 4.10 -4.95 -13.04
CA PRO A 75 5.06 -4.56 -12.02
C PRO A 75 4.34 -4.00 -10.79
N VAL A 76 4.87 -4.27 -9.60
CA VAL A 76 4.36 -3.61 -8.38
C VAL A 76 4.67 -2.11 -8.47
N LEU A 77 3.67 -1.27 -8.27
CA LEU A 77 3.82 0.18 -8.25
C LEU A 77 3.80 0.67 -6.80
N GLY A 78 4.85 1.39 -6.42
CA GLY A 78 5.00 1.97 -5.10
C GLY A 78 6.26 2.80 -5.05
N GLU A 79 6.43 3.56 -3.98
CA GLU A 79 7.59 4.43 -3.80
C GLU A 79 8.23 4.24 -2.43
N SER A 80 9.56 4.38 -2.38
CA SER A 80 10.36 4.38 -1.15
C SER A 80 11.47 5.42 -1.30
N PRO A 81 11.54 6.46 -0.44
CA PRO A 81 10.60 6.75 0.64
C PRO A 81 9.21 7.10 0.09
N TYR A 82 8.17 6.76 0.86
CA TYR A 82 6.79 7.07 0.55
C TYR A 82 6.44 8.48 1.02
N LYS A 83 5.87 9.30 0.14
CA LYS A 83 5.51 10.69 0.43
C LYS A 83 4.00 10.84 0.40
N LEU A 84 3.40 10.94 1.57
CA LEU A 84 1.99 11.30 1.69
C LEU A 84 1.87 12.82 1.54
N THR A 85 1.17 13.28 0.50
CA THR A 85 0.98 14.71 0.23
C THR A 85 -0.49 15.00 -0.05
N ALA A 86 -1.10 15.84 0.79
CA ALA A 86 -2.46 16.32 0.58
C ALA A 86 -2.53 17.30 -0.59
N SER A 87 -3.63 17.23 -1.34
CA SER A 87 -4.04 18.23 -2.31
C SER A 87 -5.55 18.49 -2.21
N GLU A 88 -5.99 19.62 -2.74
CA GLU A 88 -7.43 19.94 -2.84
C GLU A 88 -8.06 19.35 -4.13
N GLU A 89 -7.28 18.67 -4.97
CA GLU A 89 -7.70 18.22 -6.28
C GLU A 89 -8.84 17.19 -6.20
N GLY A 90 -9.98 17.49 -6.81
CA GLY A 90 -11.15 16.60 -6.84
C GLY A 90 -11.89 16.44 -5.51
N ALA A 91 -11.41 17.04 -4.41
CA ALA A 91 -11.99 16.85 -3.09
C ALA A 91 -13.44 17.33 -3.00
N THR A 92 -13.73 18.52 -3.55
CA THR A 92 -15.10 19.06 -3.61
C THR A 92 -16.05 18.15 -4.39
N ASP A 93 -15.60 17.62 -5.53
CA ASP A 93 -16.43 16.74 -6.37
C ASP A 93 -16.68 15.41 -5.65
N PHE A 94 -15.65 14.85 -5.01
CA PHE A 94 -15.79 13.68 -4.14
C PHE A 94 -16.80 13.90 -3.01
N GLU A 95 -16.77 15.05 -2.34
CA GLU A 95 -17.72 15.37 -1.25
C GLU A 95 -19.18 15.41 -1.74
N THR A 96 -19.42 15.72 -3.03
CA THR A 96 -20.78 15.63 -3.59
C THR A 96 -21.27 14.20 -3.79
N LEU A 97 -20.36 13.22 -3.84
CA LEU A 97 -20.65 11.80 -3.96
C LEU A 97 -20.71 11.11 -2.59
N ASN A 98 -19.87 11.53 -1.64
CA ASN A 98 -19.78 10.93 -0.30
C ASN A 98 -20.84 11.49 0.68
N THR A 99 -22.11 11.51 0.26
CA THR A 99 -23.18 12.20 1.00
C THR A 99 -23.58 11.52 2.31
N ASP A 100 -23.27 10.23 2.46
CA ASP A 100 -23.67 9.43 3.61
C ASP A 100 -22.67 9.57 4.77
N TYR A 101 -21.45 10.03 4.50
CA TYR A 101 -20.45 10.26 5.53
C TYR A 101 -20.71 11.59 6.26
N GLN A 102 -20.68 11.52 7.59
CA GLN A 102 -20.72 12.70 8.44
C GLN A 102 -19.54 12.62 9.41
N SER A 103 -18.59 13.54 9.24
CA SER A 103 -17.47 13.62 10.17
C SER A 103 -17.97 13.91 11.59
N PRO A 104 -17.43 13.21 12.62
CA PRO A 104 -17.72 13.53 14.00
C PRO A 104 -17.06 14.85 14.46
N TYR A 105 -16.20 15.46 13.63
CA TYR A 105 -15.47 16.68 13.95
C TYR A 105 -16.02 17.89 13.19
N GLN A 106 -16.05 19.04 13.87
CA GLN A 106 -16.33 20.32 13.21
C GLN A 106 -15.11 20.77 12.40
N ASN A 107 -15.35 21.25 11.18
CA ASN A 107 -14.32 21.73 10.24
C ASN A 107 -13.35 20.63 9.79
N ASP A 108 -13.82 19.39 9.69
CA ASP A 108 -13.05 18.32 9.09
C ASP A 108 -13.05 18.48 7.57
N THR A 109 -11.89 18.81 7.01
CA THR A 109 -11.74 19.05 5.58
C THR A 109 -11.32 17.78 4.87
N CYS A 110 -11.99 17.46 3.76
CA CYS A 110 -11.59 16.40 2.84
C CYS A 110 -10.44 16.87 1.94
N VAL A 111 -9.41 16.04 1.78
CA VAL A 111 -8.29 16.26 0.86
C VAL A 111 -8.03 15.00 0.03
N ASN A 112 -7.47 15.17 -1.16
CA ASN A 112 -6.99 14.08 -1.99
C ASN A 112 -5.56 13.72 -1.58
N ILE A 113 -5.32 12.44 -1.31
CA ILE A 113 -4.03 11.88 -0.90
C ILE A 113 -3.49 10.85 -1.90
N SER A 114 -4.05 10.82 -3.12
CA SER A 114 -3.65 9.88 -4.17
C SER A 114 -2.17 10.08 -4.50
N PRO A 115 -1.32 9.04 -4.37
CA PRO A 115 0.05 9.13 -4.80
C PRO A 115 0.12 9.15 -6.32
N SER A 116 1.24 9.68 -6.85
CA SER A 116 1.39 9.92 -8.29
C SER A 116 1.25 8.66 -9.15
N PHE A 117 1.56 7.48 -8.61
CA PHE A 117 1.43 6.20 -9.31
C PHE A 117 -0.02 5.69 -9.45
N LEU A 118 -1.01 6.29 -8.76
CA LEU A 118 -2.43 6.01 -9.03
C LEU A 118 -2.95 6.76 -10.27
N GLY A 119 -2.20 7.74 -10.81
CA GLY A 119 -2.67 8.61 -11.88
C GLY A 119 -2.90 7.93 -13.23
N GLY A 120 -3.68 8.60 -14.09
CA GLY A 120 -3.88 8.24 -15.50
C GLY A 120 -5.09 7.34 -15.72
N ASP A 121 -4.84 6.03 -15.85
CA ASP A 121 -5.81 5.08 -16.42
C ASP A 121 -6.44 4.14 -15.38
N THR A 122 -6.03 4.21 -14.10
CA THR A 122 -6.54 3.32 -13.05
C THR A 122 -7.98 3.63 -12.66
N GLY A 123 -8.42 4.89 -12.82
CA GLY A 123 -9.70 5.37 -12.33
C GLY A 123 -9.83 5.45 -10.80
N LEU A 124 -8.74 5.21 -10.05
CA LEU A 124 -8.70 5.23 -8.59
C LEU A 124 -8.33 6.63 -8.09
N SER A 125 -8.99 7.10 -7.03
CA SER A 125 -8.60 8.30 -6.30
C SER A 125 -8.89 8.14 -4.82
N VAL A 126 -7.94 8.46 -3.95
CA VAL A 126 -8.05 8.27 -2.51
C VAL A 126 -8.15 9.61 -1.81
N PHE A 127 -9.19 9.75 -1.00
CA PHE A 127 -9.54 10.95 -0.25
C PHE A 127 -9.50 10.69 1.24
N LYS A 128 -9.08 11.68 2.02
CA LYS A 128 -8.94 11.57 3.47
C LYS A 128 -9.40 12.83 4.16
N TYR A 129 -10.11 12.65 5.26
CA TYR A 129 -10.52 13.74 6.13
C TYR A 129 -9.42 14.09 7.13
N THR A 130 -9.11 15.38 7.26
CA THR A 130 -7.92 15.89 7.97
C THR A 130 -7.96 15.74 9.50
N LEU A 131 -9.14 15.62 10.11
CA LEU A 131 -9.32 15.49 11.56
C LEU A 131 -9.75 14.08 11.97
N SER A 132 -10.71 13.48 11.27
CA SER A 132 -11.14 12.10 11.54
C SER A 132 -10.14 11.06 11.06
N ASN A 133 -9.32 11.40 10.07
CA ASN A 133 -8.49 10.49 9.28
C ASN A 133 -9.28 9.44 8.49
N ASP A 134 -10.62 9.48 8.52
CA ASP A 134 -11.43 8.56 7.74
C ASP A 134 -11.07 8.71 6.25
N THR A 135 -10.77 7.58 5.64
CA THR A 135 -10.21 7.51 4.28
C THR A 135 -11.19 6.79 3.37
N PHE A 136 -11.31 7.26 2.14
CA PHE A 136 -12.24 6.74 1.16
C PHE A 136 -11.56 6.62 -0.21
N LEU A 137 -11.93 5.59 -0.94
CA LEU A 137 -11.62 5.41 -2.34
C LEU A 137 -12.80 5.86 -3.19
N LEU A 138 -12.52 6.62 -4.25
CA LEU A 138 -13.41 6.84 -5.37
C LEU A 138 -12.96 5.94 -6.52
N TYR A 139 -13.87 5.08 -6.99
CA TYR A 139 -13.64 4.21 -8.14
C TYR A 139 -14.95 3.98 -8.90
N ASP A 140 -14.93 4.14 -10.23
CA ASP A 140 -16.10 3.94 -11.10
C ASP A 140 -17.35 4.72 -10.63
N GLY A 141 -17.14 5.96 -10.14
CA GLY A 141 -18.20 6.84 -9.63
C GLY A 141 -18.80 6.42 -8.28
N ALA A 142 -18.29 5.37 -7.65
CA ALA A 142 -18.73 4.89 -6.34
C ALA A 142 -17.66 5.15 -5.26
N VAL A 143 -18.13 5.34 -4.02
CA VAL A 143 -17.29 5.62 -2.85
C VAL A 143 -17.20 4.37 -1.99
N TYR A 144 -15.97 4.00 -1.62
CA TYR A 144 -15.67 2.85 -0.77
C TYR A 144 -14.87 3.33 0.45
N PRO A 145 -15.28 3.04 1.69
CA PRO A 145 -14.48 3.33 2.86
C PRO A 145 -13.21 2.46 2.84
N LEU A 146 -12.05 3.05 3.13
CA LEU A 146 -10.79 2.33 3.26
C LEU A 146 -10.32 2.32 4.71
N GLY A 147 -9.97 1.14 5.20
CA GLY A 147 -9.56 0.94 6.58
C GLY A 147 -10.72 0.98 7.55
N GLY A 148 -10.45 0.52 8.78
CA GLY A 148 -11.40 0.63 9.88
C GLY A 148 -11.60 2.09 10.32
N SER A 149 -12.71 2.35 11.01
CA SER A 149 -12.99 3.66 11.59
C SER A 149 -12.05 3.97 12.77
N GLY A 150 -11.47 5.18 12.78
CA GLY A 150 -10.58 5.65 13.84
C GLY A 150 -9.12 5.25 13.65
N GLY A 151 -8.22 5.92 14.37
CA GLY A 151 -6.76 5.77 14.18
C GLY A 151 -6.20 6.84 13.23
N ASP A 152 -5.17 6.48 12.48
CA ASP A 152 -4.46 7.39 11.58
C ASP A 152 -4.97 7.31 10.13
N GLY A 153 -5.97 6.47 9.84
CA GLY A 153 -6.44 6.21 8.47
C GLY A 153 -5.36 5.60 7.59
N VAL A 154 -5.50 5.70 6.26
CA VAL A 154 -4.46 5.24 5.33
C VAL A 154 -3.21 6.13 5.45
N THR A 155 -2.03 5.50 5.48
CA THR A 155 -0.73 6.17 5.65
C THR A 155 0.26 5.88 4.53
N SER A 156 0.16 4.72 3.86
CA SER A 156 0.91 4.41 2.64
C SER A 156 0.11 3.50 1.71
N MET A 157 0.47 3.51 0.42
CA MET A 157 -0.23 2.77 -0.64
C MET A 157 0.77 2.13 -1.59
N ALA A 158 0.32 1.08 -2.27
CA ALA A 158 1.00 0.45 -3.40
C ALA A 158 -0.05 -0.19 -4.33
N MET A 159 0.33 -0.55 -5.53
CA MET A 159 -0.50 -1.37 -6.43
C MET A 159 0.24 -2.62 -6.86
N ALA A 160 -0.46 -3.73 -6.89
CA ALA A 160 0.02 -5.01 -7.41
C ALA A 160 -1.15 -5.78 -8.02
N ASP A 161 -0.88 -6.88 -8.70
CA ASP A 161 -1.90 -7.82 -9.18
C ASP A 161 -1.57 -9.18 -8.57
N PHE A 162 -2.06 -9.42 -7.34
CA PHE A 162 -1.88 -10.68 -6.63
C PHE A 162 -3.12 -11.58 -6.71
N THR A 163 -4.26 -11.09 -7.25
CA THR A 163 -5.38 -11.98 -7.60
C THR A 163 -5.15 -12.69 -8.95
N GLY A 164 -4.29 -12.13 -9.81
CA GLY A 164 -3.90 -12.72 -11.09
C GLY A 164 -4.91 -12.46 -12.21
N ASP A 165 -5.77 -11.45 -12.07
CA ASP A 165 -6.84 -11.15 -13.03
C ASP A 165 -6.42 -10.16 -14.14
N GLY A 166 -5.21 -9.62 -14.06
CA GLY A 166 -4.66 -8.66 -15.02
C GLY A 166 -5.00 -7.20 -14.70
N ALA A 167 -5.62 -6.91 -13.56
CA ALA A 167 -5.89 -5.58 -13.04
C ALA A 167 -5.11 -5.33 -11.75
N TYR A 168 -4.78 -4.06 -11.50
CA TYR A 168 -4.15 -3.68 -10.24
C TYR A 168 -5.16 -3.66 -9.09
N GLU A 169 -4.87 -4.34 -7.99
CA GLU A 169 -5.44 -4.02 -6.70
C GLU A 169 -4.72 -2.82 -6.06
N LEU A 170 -5.46 -2.06 -5.24
CA LEU A 170 -4.88 -1.03 -4.38
C LEU A 170 -4.59 -1.62 -3.00
N TYR A 171 -3.31 -1.74 -2.65
CA TYR A 171 -2.87 -2.10 -1.30
C TYR A 171 -2.64 -0.83 -0.47
N TYR A 172 -3.01 -0.89 0.81
CA TYR A 172 -2.84 0.23 1.72
C TYR A 172 -2.45 -0.21 3.12
N ALA A 173 -1.56 0.56 3.74
CA ALA A 173 -1.32 0.51 5.18
C ALA A 173 -2.24 1.51 5.87
N TYR A 174 -2.86 1.09 6.96
CA TYR A 174 -3.66 1.96 7.83
C TYR A 174 -3.44 1.61 9.31
N SER A 175 -4.00 2.39 10.23
CA SER A 175 -4.02 2.00 11.65
C SER A 175 -5.44 1.99 12.21
N SER A 176 -5.69 1.05 13.11
CA SER A 176 -6.90 0.96 13.94
C SER A 176 -6.46 0.77 15.39
N GLY A 177 -6.78 1.74 16.24
CA GLY A 177 -6.24 1.76 17.60
C GLY A 177 -4.71 1.93 17.62
N SER A 178 -3.99 0.99 18.22
CA SER A 178 -2.52 1.01 18.34
C SER A 178 -1.79 0.16 17.29
N ASP A 179 -2.55 -0.54 16.46
CA ASP A 179 -2.02 -1.54 15.55
C ASP A 179 -2.06 -0.98 14.13
N SER A 180 -1.01 -1.26 13.35
CA SER A 180 -1.02 -1.01 11.91
C SER A 180 -1.53 -2.23 11.18
N HIS A 181 -2.22 -2.03 10.08
CA HIS A 181 -2.88 -3.07 9.31
C HIS A 181 -2.55 -2.90 7.84
N VAL A 182 -2.64 -4.00 7.10
CA VAL A 182 -2.64 -3.98 5.64
C VAL A 182 -4.03 -4.39 5.16
N GLY A 183 -4.57 -3.62 4.21
CA GLY A 183 -5.77 -3.96 3.48
C GLY A 183 -5.54 -3.84 1.99
N TYR A 184 -6.51 -4.31 1.21
CA TYR A 184 -6.53 -4.06 -0.23
C TYR A 184 -7.96 -3.84 -0.75
N PHE A 185 -8.05 -3.12 -1.86
CA PHE A 185 -9.27 -3.00 -2.65
C PHE A 185 -9.06 -3.72 -3.98
N ASP A 186 -10.01 -4.58 -4.33
CA ASP A 186 -10.06 -5.31 -5.59
C ASP A 186 -11.07 -4.62 -6.54
N PRO A 187 -10.61 -3.98 -7.64
CA PRO A 187 -11.50 -3.31 -8.58
C PRO A 187 -12.43 -4.25 -9.37
N ALA A 188 -12.07 -5.51 -9.56
CA ALA A 188 -12.87 -6.47 -10.32
C ALA A 188 -14.10 -6.92 -9.54
N THR A 189 -13.93 -7.14 -8.22
CA THR A 189 -15.04 -7.48 -7.32
C THR A 189 -15.70 -6.26 -6.68
N LYS A 190 -15.02 -5.10 -6.68
CA LYS A 190 -15.41 -3.86 -6.00
C LYS A 190 -15.53 -4.04 -4.48
N GLU A 191 -14.69 -4.89 -3.92
CA GLU A 191 -14.65 -5.21 -2.48
C GLU A 191 -13.42 -4.61 -1.80
N THR A 192 -13.62 -4.13 -0.57
CA THR A 192 -12.54 -3.79 0.35
C THR A 192 -12.28 -4.95 1.29
N HIS A 193 -11.03 -5.37 1.35
CA HIS A 193 -10.54 -6.42 2.23
C HIS A 193 -9.60 -5.78 3.26
N ASP A 194 -10.22 -5.19 4.27
CA ASP A 194 -9.51 -4.72 5.45
C ASP A 194 -8.99 -5.91 6.29
N ASP A 195 -7.96 -5.65 7.09
CA ASP A 195 -7.39 -6.61 8.05
C ASP A 195 -6.79 -7.88 7.42
N MET A 196 -6.01 -7.75 6.33
CA MET A 196 -5.20 -8.86 5.83
C MET A 196 -4.24 -9.39 6.91
N ASP A 197 -3.61 -8.48 7.66
CA ASP A 197 -2.78 -8.77 8.82
C ASP A 197 -2.62 -7.52 9.71
N ALA A 198 -2.18 -7.71 10.95
CA ALA A 198 -2.01 -6.67 11.95
C ALA A 198 -0.60 -6.68 12.58
N PHE A 199 0.01 -5.50 12.65
CA PHE A 199 1.37 -5.24 13.12
C PHE A 199 1.31 -4.40 14.40
N ARG A 200 1.40 -5.09 15.55
CA ARG A 200 1.18 -4.48 16.87
C ARG A 200 2.26 -3.47 17.22
N GLY A 201 1.83 -2.24 17.54
CA GLY A 201 2.71 -1.17 18.01
C GLY A 201 3.82 -0.77 17.04
N THR A 202 3.71 -1.14 15.77
CA THR A 202 4.72 -0.90 14.74
C THR A 202 4.07 -0.16 13.58
N ALA A 203 4.45 1.09 13.35
CA ALA A 203 4.07 1.80 12.13
C ALA A 203 4.70 1.09 10.93
N ILE A 204 3.94 0.91 9.85
CA ILE A 204 4.40 0.20 8.65
C ILE A 204 4.35 1.10 7.42
N VAL A 205 5.19 0.78 6.43
CA VAL A 205 5.16 1.37 5.10
C VAL A 205 5.23 0.26 4.05
N LEU A 206 4.41 0.39 3.02
CA LEU A 206 4.43 -0.46 1.84
C LEU A 206 5.48 0.06 0.85
N ALA A 207 6.32 -0.83 0.32
CA ALA A 207 7.30 -0.46 -0.69
C ALA A 207 7.46 -1.55 -1.76
N ALA A 208 7.56 -1.11 -3.01
CA ALA A 208 7.83 -1.96 -4.15
C ALA A 208 9.33 -2.29 -4.24
N ASP A 209 9.65 -3.57 -4.49
CA ASP A 209 10.99 -4.04 -4.85
C ASP A 209 10.88 -5.00 -6.04
N GLY A 210 10.97 -4.43 -7.25
CA GLY A 210 10.72 -5.14 -8.49
C GLY A 210 9.27 -5.63 -8.59
N SER A 211 9.08 -6.95 -8.60
CA SER A 211 7.75 -7.59 -8.59
C SER A 211 7.23 -7.90 -7.18
N ASN A 212 7.96 -7.51 -6.13
CA ASN A 212 7.58 -7.78 -4.75
C ASN A 212 6.95 -6.54 -4.12
N LEU A 213 5.89 -6.75 -3.36
CA LEU A 213 5.36 -5.76 -2.43
C LEU A 213 5.83 -6.14 -1.02
N ASN A 214 6.69 -5.32 -0.44
CA ASN A 214 7.27 -5.57 0.87
C ASN A 214 6.67 -4.64 1.93
N ILE A 215 6.62 -5.13 3.16
CA ILE A 215 6.14 -4.40 4.33
C ILE A 215 7.34 -4.15 5.24
N TYR A 216 7.58 -2.89 5.55
CA TYR A 216 8.69 -2.46 6.41
C TYR A 216 8.17 -1.76 7.65
N ALA A 217 8.92 -1.87 8.75
CA ALA A 217 8.79 -0.92 9.85
C ALA A 217 9.11 0.48 9.32
N ALA A 218 8.23 1.45 9.59
CA ALA A 218 8.33 2.79 9.05
C ALA A 218 9.07 3.74 10.00
N GLU A 219 9.94 4.57 9.42
CA GLU A 219 10.48 5.76 10.06
C GLU A 219 9.80 7.01 9.48
N VAL A 220 9.23 7.85 10.36
CA VAL A 220 8.53 9.08 9.95
C VAL A 220 9.49 10.27 9.95
N SER A 221 9.56 10.97 8.82
CA SER A 221 10.27 12.25 8.67
C SER A 221 9.38 13.30 8.03
N ASP A 222 9.83 14.57 8.05
CA ASP A 222 9.12 15.71 7.44
C ASP A 222 7.62 15.78 7.80
N TYR A 223 7.31 15.43 9.05
CA TYR A 223 5.93 15.37 9.54
C TYR A 223 5.33 16.76 9.71
N GLU A 224 4.27 17.04 8.96
CA GLU A 224 3.41 18.20 9.18
C GLU A 224 2.05 17.76 9.76
N SER A 225 1.48 16.68 9.20
CA SER A 225 0.19 16.10 9.60
C SER A 225 0.04 14.65 9.09
N LEU A 226 -1.06 13.98 9.46
CA LEU A 226 -1.41 12.65 8.94
C LEU A 226 -1.88 12.65 7.47
N THR A 227 -1.81 13.81 6.81
CA THR A 227 -2.02 13.97 5.36
C THR A 227 -0.79 14.59 4.67
N SER A 228 0.30 14.84 5.41
CA SER A 228 1.55 15.43 4.90
C SER A 228 2.74 14.95 5.73
N MET A 229 3.43 13.91 5.25
CA MET A 229 4.58 13.28 5.90
C MET A 229 5.38 12.41 4.93
N VAL A 230 6.59 12.03 5.33
CA VAL A 230 7.44 11.08 4.61
C VAL A 230 7.66 9.84 5.47
N LEU A 231 7.48 8.66 4.88
CA LEU A 231 7.72 7.35 5.49
C LEU A 231 8.90 6.67 4.78
N THR A 232 9.93 6.31 5.53
CA THR A 232 11.09 5.59 5.00
C THR A 232 11.07 4.13 5.45
N SER A 233 11.48 3.23 4.56
CA SER A 233 11.58 1.79 4.84
C SER A 233 12.73 1.51 5.81
N GLY A 234 12.42 0.95 6.98
CA GLY A 234 13.38 0.44 7.95
C GLY A 234 13.64 -1.06 7.75
N GLN A 235 13.45 -1.84 8.82
CA GLN A 235 13.55 -3.31 8.76
C GLN A 235 12.34 -3.90 8.00
N GLN A 236 12.59 -4.83 7.08
CA GLN A 236 11.52 -5.62 6.47
C GLN A 236 10.91 -6.56 7.49
N ILE A 237 9.58 -6.58 7.57
CA ILE A 237 8.84 -7.40 8.55
C ILE A 237 7.91 -8.42 7.88
N ALA A 238 7.52 -8.19 6.62
CA ALA A 238 6.74 -9.13 5.82
C ALA A 238 6.81 -8.77 4.33
N SER A 239 6.15 -9.56 3.50
CA SER A 239 5.78 -9.23 2.12
C SER A 239 4.30 -9.54 1.88
N VAL A 240 3.75 -9.01 0.80
CA VAL A 240 2.46 -9.42 0.25
C VAL A 240 2.73 -10.35 -0.92
N GLY A 241 1.96 -11.44 -0.99
CA GLY A 241 1.93 -12.35 -2.13
C GLY A 241 0.56 -13.00 -2.24
N SER A 242 0.49 -14.16 -2.89
CA SER A 242 -0.76 -14.90 -3.09
C SER A 242 -0.75 -16.20 -2.28
N LYS A 243 -1.86 -16.49 -1.60
CA LYS A 243 -2.14 -17.80 -0.99
C LYS A 243 -3.36 -18.41 -1.69
N GLY A 244 -3.09 -19.30 -2.65
CA GLY A 244 -4.11 -19.67 -3.63
C GLY A 244 -4.42 -18.46 -4.52
N SER A 245 -5.69 -18.14 -4.72
CA SER A 245 -6.14 -16.99 -5.52
C SER A 245 -6.32 -15.69 -4.71
N ALA A 246 -6.04 -15.70 -3.41
CA ALA A 246 -6.26 -14.55 -2.53
C ALA A 246 -4.92 -13.90 -2.15
N PRO A 247 -4.83 -12.56 -2.20
CA PRO A 247 -3.72 -11.84 -1.59
C PRO A 247 -3.56 -12.21 -0.10
N ALA A 248 -2.33 -12.35 0.36
CA ALA A 248 -2.00 -12.68 1.73
C ALA A 248 -0.68 -12.02 2.16
N VAL A 249 -0.57 -11.75 3.47
CA VAL A 249 0.70 -11.34 4.09
C VAL A 249 1.54 -12.58 4.39
N ILE A 250 2.81 -12.53 3.99
CA ILE A 250 3.80 -13.59 4.14
C ILE A 250 4.89 -13.05 5.07
N ALA A 251 5.06 -13.69 6.23
CA ALA A 251 6.12 -13.32 7.16
C ALA A 251 7.50 -13.58 6.52
N VAL A 252 8.46 -12.67 6.72
CA VAL A 252 9.85 -13.00 6.42
C VAL A 252 10.34 -14.04 7.42
N ASP A 253 10.90 -15.14 6.93
CA ASP A 253 11.58 -16.11 7.78
C ASP A 253 12.64 -15.36 8.60
N ALA A 254 12.55 -15.46 9.92
CA ALA A 254 13.62 -15.00 10.78
C ALA A 254 14.88 -15.76 10.33
N ALA A 255 15.92 -15.03 9.91
CA ALA A 255 17.20 -15.64 9.59
C ALA A 255 17.56 -16.62 10.72
N PRO A 256 17.98 -17.87 10.41
CA PRO A 256 18.34 -18.82 11.45
C PRO A 256 19.36 -18.14 12.36
N ASP A 257 19.04 -18.09 13.65
CA ASP A 257 19.92 -17.51 14.64
C ASP A 257 21.29 -18.19 14.49
N SER A 258 22.32 -17.41 14.19
CA SER A 258 23.69 -17.91 13.99
C SER A 258 24.34 -18.40 15.28
N SER A 259 23.55 -18.55 16.36
CA SER A 259 23.95 -19.06 17.66
C SER A 259 23.98 -20.59 17.76
N GLU A 260 23.45 -21.36 16.78
CA GLU A 260 23.57 -22.84 16.75
C GLU A 260 24.69 -23.36 15.82
N ALA A 261 25.83 -22.67 15.77
CA ALA A 261 27.09 -23.30 15.38
C ALA A 261 27.80 -23.85 16.64
N VAL A 262 27.20 -24.84 17.29
CA VAL A 262 27.92 -25.63 18.31
C VAL A 262 28.86 -26.58 17.58
N ALA A 263 30.14 -26.27 17.68
CA ALA A 263 31.25 -27.12 17.29
C ALA A 263 31.10 -28.53 17.88
N THR A 264 31.07 -29.56 17.03
CA THR A 264 31.56 -30.87 17.43
C THR A 264 33.06 -30.89 17.25
N GLU A 265 33.77 -30.68 18.36
CA GLU A 265 35.20 -30.90 18.49
C GLU A 265 35.54 -32.39 18.24
N ASP A 266 36.56 -32.57 17.42
CA ASP A 266 37.69 -33.49 17.56
C ASP A 266 37.59 -34.58 18.65
N ALA A 267 37.52 -35.83 18.19
CA ALA A 267 37.95 -36.98 18.96
C ALA A 267 38.87 -37.85 18.10
N GLY A 268 40.16 -37.48 18.07
CA GLY A 268 41.24 -38.37 18.47
C GLY A 268 41.60 -39.51 17.51
N THR A 269 42.69 -39.31 16.75
CA THR A 269 43.53 -40.41 16.27
C THR A 269 44.85 -40.37 17.04
N ALA A 270 45.00 -41.29 18.00
CA ALA A 270 46.29 -41.64 18.57
C ALA A 270 46.29 -43.14 18.96
N ALA A 271 46.93 -43.94 18.10
CA ALA A 271 47.73 -45.16 18.36
C ALA A 271 47.63 -46.13 17.17
#